data_AF-A0A421EHZ8-F1
#
_entry.id   AF-A0A421EHZ8-F1
#
_cell.length_a   1.000
_cell.length_b   1.000
_cell.length_c   1.000
_cell.angle_alpha   90.00
_cell.angle_beta   90.00
_cell.angle_gamma   90.00
#
_symmetry.space_group_name_H-M   'P 1'
#
loop_
_entity.id
_entity.type
_entity.pdbx_description
1 polymer ?
#
loop_
_entity_poly.entity_id
_entity_poly.type
_entity_poly.pdbx_seq_one_letter_code
_entity_poly.pdbx_strand_id
1 'polypeptide(L)'
;MSSNEIPTREVARRVFAQEFNDAGYTFKESDDERAPVYLLLPTGESANRVFLVGTLTEKEDVGEDNEYWRGRIVDPTGTFFVYAGQYQHEAASALRDLDAPAYVAVVGKPRTYETDD
;
A
#
# COMPACT_ATOMS: atom_id res chain seq x y z
N MET A 1 -15.31 10.42 28.96
CA MET A 1 -15.61 11.28 27.80
C MET A 1 -14.74 10.77 26.68
N SER A 2 -15.28 9.93 25.80
CA SER A 2 -14.52 9.45 24.64
C SER A 2 -14.45 10.63 23.67
N SER A 3 -13.28 11.26 23.58
CA SER A 3 -13.02 12.30 22.58
C SER A 3 -13.27 11.66 21.22
N ASN A 4 -14.36 12.06 20.57
CA ASN A 4 -14.71 11.63 19.22
C ASN A 4 -13.78 12.36 18.24
N GLU A 5 -12.47 12.14 18.39
CA GLU A 5 -11.46 12.63 17.48
C GLU A 5 -11.67 11.83 16.19
N ILE A 6 -12.24 12.50 15.18
CA ILE A 6 -12.32 11.94 13.83
C ILE A 6 -10.88 11.54 13.50
N PRO A 7 -10.59 10.25 13.20
CA PRO A 7 -9.24 9.83 12.90
C PRO A 7 -8.72 10.71 11.76
N THR A 8 -7.81 11.62 12.09
CA THR A 8 -7.24 12.50 11.08
C THR A 8 -6.46 11.61 10.13
N ARG A 9 -6.65 11.80 8.82
CA ARG A 9 -5.93 10.99 7.83
C ARG A 9 -4.44 11.19 8.05
N GLU A 10 -3.75 10.13 8.44
CA GLU A 10 -2.31 10.20 8.61
C GLU A 10 -1.59 10.49 7.29
N VAL A 11 -0.48 11.21 7.42
CA VAL A 11 0.38 11.57 6.29
C VAL A 11 1.08 10.31 5.78
N ALA A 12 1.05 10.13 4.46
CA ALA A 12 1.76 9.02 3.83
C ALA A 12 3.28 9.19 3.98
N ARG A 13 3.94 8.16 4.51
CA ARG A 13 5.39 8.12 4.66
C ARG A 13 6.04 7.74 3.33
N ARG A 14 7.04 8.52 2.90
CA ARG A 14 7.86 8.19 1.74
C ARG A 14 8.68 6.96 2.04
N VAL A 15 8.71 6.01 1.12
CA VAL A 15 9.47 4.77 1.25
C VAL A 15 10.10 4.40 -0.09
N PHE A 16 11.31 3.86 -0.04
CA PHE A 16 11.92 3.11 -1.14
C PHE A 16 11.46 1.66 -1.12
N ALA A 17 11.51 0.98 -2.28
CA ALA A 17 11.12 -0.43 -2.36
C ALA A 17 11.94 -1.30 -1.42
N GLN A 18 13.25 -1.04 -1.31
CA GLN A 18 14.10 -1.76 -0.37
C GLN A 18 13.63 -1.59 1.09
N GLU A 19 13.39 -0.35 1.54
CA GLU A 19 12.94 -0.09 2.92
C GLU A 19 11.58 -0.73 3.21
N PHE A 20 10.68 -0.73 2.23
CA PHE A 20 9.37 -1.34 2.35
C PHE A 20 9.45 -2.87 2.41
N ASN A 21 10.30 -3.49 1.59
CA ASN A 21 10.46 -4.94 1.53
C ASN A 21 11.23 -5.48 2.74
N ASP A 22 12.11 -4.67 3.35
CA ASP A 22 12.81 -5.01 4.60
C ASP A 22 11.90 -4.86 5.84
N ALA A 23 10.74 -4.22 5.71
CA ALA A 23 9.78 -4.02 6.79
C ALA A 23 8.87 -5.26 6.97
N GLY A 24 9.14 -6.05 8.01
CA GLY A 24 8.37 -7.28 8.31
C GLY A 24 7.44 -7.21 9.52
N TYR A 25 7.48 -6.12 10.31
CA TYR A 25 6.74 -6.02 11.57
C TYR A 25 5.55 -5.08 11.46
N THR A 26 4.37 -5.56 11.88
CA THR A 26 3.16 -4.74 11.99
C THR A 26 2.60 -4.75 13.41
N PHE A 27 1.98 -3.65 13.82
CA PHE A 27 1.42 -3.51 15.18
C PHE A 27 0.19 -2.60 15.19
N LYS A 28 -0.56 -2.65 16.30
CA LYS A 28 -1.66 -1.74 16.63
C LYS A 28 -1.31 -1.00 17.91
N GLU A 29 -1.73 0.27 18.03
CA GLU A 29 -1.51 1.06 19.25
C GLU A 29 -2.59 0.84 20.32
N SER A 30 -3.67 0.13 19.97
CA SER A 30 -4.81 -0.14 20.84
C SER A 30 -5.41 -1.52 20.53
N ASP A 31 -6.06 -2.10 21.53
CA ASP A 31 -6.81 -3.36 21.42
C ASP A 31 -8.19 -3.17 20.74
N ASP A 32 -8.56 -1.95 20.35
CA ASP A 32 -9.77 -1.69 19.59
C ASP A 32 -9.75 -2.48 18.26
N GLU A 33 -10.86 -3.15 17.94
CA GLU A 33 -11.00 -3.91 16.68
C GLU A 33 -10.73 -3.03 15.45
N ARG A 34 -11.06 -1.75 15.53
CA ARG A 34 -10.86 -0.74 14.48
C ARG A 34 -9.53 0.00 14.59
N ALA A 35 -8.65 -0.38 15.52
CA ALA A 35 -7.36 0.25 15.67
C ALA A 35 -6.55 0.16 14.36
N PRO A 36 -5.93 1.28 13.92
CA PRO A 36 -5.08 1.28 12.74
C PRO A 36 -3.91 0.29 12.92
N VAL A 37 -3.60 -0.42 11.84
CA VAL A 37 -2.40 -1.27 11.75
C VAL A 37 -1.28 -0.43 11.14
N TYR A 38 -0.13 -0.44 11.79
CA TYR A 38 1.07 0.27 11.36
C TYR A 38 2.11 -0.73 10.88
N LEU A 39 2.84 -0.36 9.82
CA LEU A 39 4.09 -0.99 9.43
C LEU A 39 5.25 -0.27 10.12
N LEU A 40 6.15 -1.01 10.77
CA LEU A 40 7.40 -0.45 11.31
C LEU A 40 8.48 -0.49 10.22
N LEU A 41 8.91 0.69 9.77
CA LEU A 41 9.97 0.81 8.78
C LEU A 41 11.35 0.57 9.42
N PRO A 42 12.38 0.15 8.65
CA PRO A 42 13.75 -0.01 9.15
C PRO A 42 14.35 1.26 9.77
N THR A 43 13.82 2.43 9.40
CA THR A 43 14.17 3.73 9.96
C THR A 43 13.67 3.95 11.38
N GLY A 44 12.78 3.08 11.89
CA GLY A 44 12.10 3.20 13.18
C GLY A 44 10.78 3.96 13.11
N GLU A 45 10.40 4.51 11.95
CA GLU A 45 9.13 5.21 11.78
C GLU A 45 7.95 4.25 11.60
N SER A 46 6.81 4.57 12.23
CA SER A 46 5.55 3.89 12.00
C SER A 46 4.81 4.49 10.79
N ALA A 47 4.24 3.63 9.95
CA ALA A 47 3.53 4.03 8.74
C ALA A 47 2.16 3.35 8.65
N ASN A 48 1.08 4.14 8.77
CA ASN A 48 -0.27 3.69 8.41
C ASN A 48 -0.53 3.80 6.89
N ARG A 49 0.18 4.72 6.23
CA ARG A 49 0.13 4.95 4.79
C ARG A 49 1.54 5.14 4.26
N VAL A 50 1.77 4.64 3.06
CA VAL A 50 3.03 4.82 2.34
C VAL A 50 2.80 5.58 1.04
N PHE A 51 3.80 6.36 0.64
CA PHE A 51 3.88 7.04 -0.64
C PHE A 51 5.14 6.57 -1.36
N LEU A 52 4.96 6.09 -2.58
CA LEU A 52 6.03 5.58 -3.43
C LEU A 52 5.91 6.17 -4.84
N VAL A 53 7.04 6.23 -5.54
CA VAL A 53 7.13 6.64 -6.94
C VAL A 53 8.00 5.65 -7.67
N GLY A 54 7.57 5.23 -8.86
CA GLY A 54 8.32 4.29 -9.67
C GLY A 54 7.75 4.13 -11.07
N THR A 55 8.24 3.11 -11.76
CA THR A 55 7.75 2.72 -13.09
C THR A 55 6.81 1.53 -12.94
N LEU A 56 5.55 1.68 -13.30
CA LEU A 56 4.62 0.57 -13.50
C LEU A 56 5.11 -0.25 -14.69
N THR A 57 5.59 -1.47 -14.45
CA THR A 57 6.13 -2.34 -15.50
C THR A 57 5.10 -3.34 -16.00
N GLU A 58 4.22 -3.79 -15.11
CA GLU A 58 3.19 -4.79 -15.40
C GLU A 58 1.89 -4.41 -14.67
N LYS A 59 0.76 -4.68 -15.30
CA LYS A 59 -0.58 -4.59 -14.70
C LYS A 59 -1.42 -5.76 -15.17
N GLU A 60 -2.24 -6.30 -14.28
CA GLU A 60 -3.13 -7.41 -14.57
C GLU A 60 -4.38 -7.35 -13.69
N ASP A 61 -5.51 -7.79 -14.23
CA ASP A 61 -6.71 -8.06 -13.45
C ASP A 61 -6.60 -9.49 -12.93
N VAL A 62 -6.51 -9.63 -11.61
CA VAL A 62 -6.42 -10.90 -10.87
C VAL A 62 -7.73 -11.23 -10.15
N GLY A 63 -8.79 -10.47 -10.44
CA GLY A 63 -10.13 -10.73 -9.91
C GLY A 63 -10.81 -11.90 -10.62
N GLU A 64 -11.53 -12.75 -9.87
CA GLU A 64 -12.41 -13.78 -10.44
C GLU A 64 -13.81 -13.21 -10.70
N ASP A 65 -14.53 -12.84 -9.63
CA ASP A 65 -15.91 -12.33 -9.72
C ASP A 65 -16.00 -10.80 -9.75
N ASN A 66 -14.96 -10.11 -9.25
CA ASN A 66 -14.93 -8.64 -9.11
C ASN A 66 -13.58 -8.10 -9.56
N GLU A 67 -13.59 -6.88 -10.13
CA GLU A 67 -12.38 -6.19 -10.59
C GLU A 67 -11.35 -6.05 -9.45
N TYR A 68 -10.17 -6.65 -9.66
CA TYR A 68 -9.07 -6.63 -8.70
C TYR A 68 -7.75 -6.49 -9.45
N TRP A 69 -7.26 -5.26 -9.56
CA TRP A 69 -6.04 -4.97 -10.31
C TRP A 69 -4.80 -5.13 -9.46
N ARG A 70 -3.81 -5.87 -9.98
CA ARG A 70 -2.43 -5.92 -9.46
C ARG A 70 -1.53 -5.11 -10.38
N GLY A 71 -0.74 -4.20 -9.80
CA GLY A 71 0.31 -3.46 -10.47
C GLY A 71 1.68 -3.81 -9.92
N ARG A 72 2.66 -4.01 -10.80
CA ARG A 72 4.07 -4.17 -10.45
C ARG A 72 4.81 -2.86 -10.72
N ILE A 73 5.32 -2.23 -9.66
CA ILE A 73 6.01 -0.95 -9.76
C ILE A 73 7.46 -1.15 -9.35
N VAL A 74 8.39 -0.64 -10.15
CA VAL A 74 9.83 -0.76 -9.91
C VAL A 74 10.43 0.62 -9.65
N ASP A 75 11.24 0.72 -8.59
CA ASP A 75 12.14 1.84 -8.36
C ASP A 75 13.61 1.33 -8.41
N PRO A 76 14.63 2.21 -8.36
CA PRO A 76 16.04 1.77 -8.40
C PRO A 76 16.47 0.84 -7.25
N THR A 77 15.66 0.70 -6.20
CA THR A 77 15.96 -0.07 -4.99
C THR A 77 15.22 -1.41 -4.93
N GLY A 78 14.20 -1.62 -5.77
CA GLY A 78 13.45 -2.87 -5.79
C GLY A 78 12.08 -2.78 -6.46
N THR A 79 11.18 -3.68 -6.05
CA THR A 79 9.82 -3.80 -6.59
C THR A 79 8.78 -3.59 -5.49
N PHE A 80 7.68 -2.95 -5.85
CA PHE A 80 6.43 -2.90 -5.10
C PHE A 80 5.34 -3.66 -5.85
N PHE A 81 4.47 -4.33 -5.09
CA PHE A 81 3.20 -4.83 -5.60
C PHE A 81 2.08 -3.99 -5.01
N VAL A 82 1.25 -3.42 -5.88
CA VAL A 82 0.08 -2.63 -5.49
C VAL A 82 -1.19 -3.34 -5.93
N TYR A 83 -2.22 -3.24 -5.11
CA TYR A 83 -3.51 -3.85 -5.37
C TYR A 83 -4.61 -2.80 -5.24
N ALA A 84 -5.53 -2.79 -6.20
CA ALA A 84 -6.72 -1.95 -6.16
C ALA A 84 -7.95 -2.81 -6.47
N GLY A 85 -8.84 -2.94 -5.50
CA GLY A 85 -10.09 -3.68 -5.67
C GLY A 85 -11.30 -2.77 -5.91
N GLN A 86 -12.47 -3.40 -6.02
CA GLN A 86 -13.76 -2.73 -6.22
C GLN A 86 -14.06 -1.56 -5.26
N TYR A 87 -13.54 -1.58 -4.03
CA TYR A 87 -13.74 -0.51 -3.05
C TYR A 87 -12.80 0.69 -3.25
N GLN A 88 -11.80 0.56 -4.13
CA GLN A 88 -10.87 1.61 -4.52
C GLN A 88 -11.06 1.95 -6.01
N HIS A 89 -12.29 2.26 -6.40
CA HIS A 89 -12.69 2.42 -7.81
C HIS A 89 -11.80 3.37 -8.62
N GLU A 90 -11.39 4.50 -8.06
CA GLU A 90 -10.47 5.45 -8.72
C GLU A 90 -9.10 4.83 -9.01
N ALA A 91 -8.53 4.10 -8.05
CA ALA A 91 -7.23 3.45 -8.22
C ALA A 91 -7.31 2.24 -9.17
N ALA A 92 -8.42 1.48 -9.11
CA ALA A 92 -8.67 0.36 -10.02
C ALA A 92 -8.82 0.85 -11.47
N SER A 93 -9.62 1.90 -11.70
CA SER A 93 -9.73 2.53 -13.02
C SER A 93 -8.40 3.08 -13.51
N ALA A 94 -7.63 3.76 -12.64
CA ALA A 94 -6.31 4.26 -13.01
C ALA A 94 -5.38 3.14 -13.47
N LEU A 95 -5.30 2.01 -12.73
CA LEU A 95 -4.50 0.87 -13.14
C LEU A 95 -5.01 0.25 -14.45
N ARG A 96 -6.32 0.11 -14.62
CA ARG A 96 -6.92 -0.40 -15.86
C ARG A 96 -6.57 0.45 -17.07
N ASP A 97 -6.64 1.76 -16.94
CA ASP A 97 -6.55 2.70 -18.05
C ASP A 97 -5.10 3.11 -18.37
N LEU A 98 -4.14 2.89 -17.47
CA LEU A 98 -2.71 3.16 -17.70
C LEU A 98 -2.07 2.14 -18.66
N ASP A 99 -1.25 2.61 -19.61
CA ASP A 99 -0.42 1.73 -20.44
C ASP A 99 0.99 1.58 -19.85
N ALA A 100 1.40 0.34 -19.58
CA ALA A 100 2.75 0.07 -19.09
C ALA A 100 3.77 0.02 -20.26
N PRO A 101 4.99 0.60 -20.12
CA PRO A 101 5.52 1.21 -18.91
C PRO A 101 5.04 2.65 -18.67
N ALA A 102 4.71 2.98 -17.42
CA ALA A 102 4.30 4.34 -17.03
C ALA A 102 4.94 4.77 -15.70
N TYR A 103 5.30 6.05 -15.59
CA TYR A 103 5.70 6.63 -14.30
C TYR A 103 4.47 6.88 -13.45
N VAL A 104 4.47 6.34 -12.23
CA VAL A 104 3.32 6.40 -11.31
C VAL A 104 3.77 6.86 -9.93
N ALA A 105 2.86 7.55 -9.25
CA ALA A 105 2.97 7.88 -7.84
C ALA A 105 1.78 7.26 -7.11
N VAL A 106 2.04 6.50 -6.05
CA VAL A 106 1.01 5.71 -5.35
C VAL A 106 0.99 6.06 -3.88
N VAL A 107 -0.22 6.30 -3.35
CA VAL A 107 -0.48 6.31 -1.91
C VAL A 107 -1.29 5.07 -1.57
N GLY A 108 -0.79 4.24 -0.66
CA GLY A 108 -1.42 2.98 -0.30
C GLY A 108 -1.34 2.69 1.20
N LYS A 109 -2.12 1.69 1.64
CA LYS A 109 -1.92 1.09 2.96
C LYS A 109 -0.91 -0.05 2.84
N PRO A 110 0.18 -0.06 3.61
CA PRO A 110 1.09 -1.18 3.64
C PRO A 110 0.36 -2.43 4.13
N ARG A 111 0.67 -3.57 3.52
CA ARG A 111 0.26 -4.89 3.98
C ARG A 111 1.48 -5.79 3.89
N THR A 112 1.85 -6.43 4.98
CA THR A 112 2.79 -7.54 4.95
C THR A 112 2.04 -8.75 4.41
N TYR A 113 2.61 -9.40 3.40
CA TYR A 113 2.09 -10.68 2.94
C TYR A 113 2.69 -11.75 3.85
N GLU A 114 1.87 -12.34 4.70
CA GLU A 114 2.23 -13.55 5.41
C GLU A 114 2.01 -14.70 4.43
N THR A 115 3.07 -15.43 4.09
CA THR A 115 2.89 -16.72 3.42
C THR A 115 2.52 -17.69 4.52
N ASP A 116 1.30 -18.23 4.47
CA ASP A 116 0.94 -19.37 5.32
C ASP A 116 1.91 -20.51 4.97
N ASP A 117 2.81 -20.83 5.89
CA ASP A 117 3.51 -22.15 5.91
C ASP A 117 2.54 -23.23 6.42
#